data_AF-A0A485AQI9-F1
#
_entry.id   AF-A0A485AQI9-F1
#
_cell.length_a   1.000
_cell.length_b   1.000
_cell.length_c   1.000
_cell.angle_alpha   90.00
_cell.angle_beta   90.00
_cell.angle_gamma   90.00
#
_symmetry.space_group_name_H-M   'P 1'
#
loop_
_entity.id
_entity.type
_entity.pdbx_description
1 polymer ?
#
loop_
_entity_poly.entity_id
_entity_poly.type
_entity_poly.pdbx_seq_one_letter_code
_entity_poly.pdbx_strand_id
1 'polypeptide(L)' 'MAYTAGVAPASRPQFALVVVINDPSNGAYYGGAVSAPVFSQIMGDVLRLENVMPDGMPQGSENLIVMHSGDAAPPAL' A
#
# COMPACT_ATOMS: atom_id res chain seq x y z
N MET A 1 7.10 9.51 -23.02
CA MET A 1 5.80 9.53 -22.33
C MET A 1 5.72 8.34 -21.39
N ALA A 2 5.46 8.59 -20.12
CA ALA A 2 5.29 7.55 -19.10
C ALA A 2 3.89 7.65 -18.49
N TYR A 3 3.19 6.52 -18.35
CA TYR A 3 1.85 6.53 -17.78
C TYR A 3 1.52 5.25 -17.00
N THR A 4 0.70 5.42 -15.97
CA THR A 4 0.12 4.35 -15.18
C THR A 4 -1.34 4.69 -14.93
N ALA A 5 -2.21 3.71 -15.09
CA ALA A 5 -3.63 3.81 -14.77
C ALA A 5 -4.01 2.62 -13.88
N GLY A 6 -4.88 2.86 -12.91
CA GLY A 6 -5.33 1.81 -12.00
C GLY A 6 -6.47 2.25 -11.11
N VAL A 7 -7.00 1.26 -10.38
CA VAL A 7 -8.10 1.44 -9.42
C VAL A 7 -7.72 0.82 -8.08
N ALA A 8 -8.27 1.34 -6.99
CA ALA A 8 -8.11 0.77 -5.66
C ALA A 8 -9.31 1.06 -4.73
N PRO A 9 -9.52 0.26 -3.67
CA PRO A 9 -8.92 -1.06 -3.41
C PRO A 9 -9.23 -2.10 -4.50
N ALA A 10 -8.42 -3.15 -4.63
CA ALA A 10 -8.59 -4.17 -5.66
C ALA A 10 -9.85 -5.03 -5.41
N SER A 11 -10.16 -5.35 -4.15
CA SER A 11 -11.35 -6.15 -3.81
C SER A 11 -12.67 -5.41 -4.01
N ARG A 12 -12.68 -4.09 -3.78
CA ARG A 12 -13.85 -3.21 -3.95
C ARG A 12 -13.40 -1.85 -4.47
N PRO A 13 -13.24 -1.67 -5.79
CA PRO A 13 -12.78 -0.43 -6.39
C PRO A 13 -13.65 0.76 -6.01
N GLN A 14 -13.04 1.83 -5.48
CA GLN A 14 -13.70 3.08 -5.08
C GLN A 14 -13.07 4.30 -5.75
N PHE A 15 -11.77 4.22 -6.05
CA PHE A 15 -11.01 5.30 -6.66
C PHE A 15 -10.33 4.83 -7.94
N ALA A 16 -10.24 5.74 -8.91
CA ALA A 16 -9.49 5.57 -10.15
C ALA A 16 -8.43 6.68 -10.25
N LEU A 17 -7.23 6.32 -10.68
CA LEU A 17 -6.12 7.27 -10.83
C LEU A 17 -5.37 6.98 -12.13
N VAL A 18 -5.08 8.06 -12.86
CA VAL A 18 -4.21 8.05 -14.04
C VAL A 18 -3.08 9.04 -13.81
N VAL A 19 -1.85 8.57 -13.96
CA VAL A 19 -0.63 9.38 -13.88
C VAL A 19 -0.04 9.46 -15.27
N VAL A 20 0.23 10.67 -15.74
CA VAL A 20 0.88 10.93 -17.04
C VAL A 20 2.09 11.84 -16.80
N ILE A 21 3.25 11.39 -17.23
CA ILE A 21 4.52 12.13 -17.16
C ILE A 21 5.01 12.35 -18.58
N ASN A 22 5.07 13.63 -18.96
CA ASN A 22 5.66 14.07 -20.21
C ASN A 22 7.17 14.23 -20.06
N ASP A 23 7.92 13.81 -21.07
CA ASP A 23 9.37 13.97 -21.19
C ASP A 23 10.20 13.61 -19.91
N PRO A 24 10.19 12.34 -19.47
CA PRO A 24 10.97 11.93 -18.30
C PRO A 24 12.47 12.04 -18.58
N SER A 25 13.13 13.00 -17.93
CA SER A 25 14.47 13.49 -18.28
C SER A 25 15.63 12.54 -17.95
N ASN A 26 15.37 11.42 -17.25
CA ASN A 26 16.41 10.61 -16.60
C ASN A 26 16.60 9.20 -17.20
N GLY A 27 16.38 9.03 -18.51
CA GLY A 27 16.71 7.78 -19.23
C GLY A 27 15.86 6.54 -18.87
N ALA A 28 14.90 6.66 -17.96
CA ALA A 28 13.94 5.61 -17.66
C ALA A 28 12.81 5.61 -18.71
N TYR A 29 13.03 4.88 -19.80
CA TYR A 29 12.09 4.80 -20.93
C TYR A 29 10.91 3.84 -20.70
N TYR A 30 10.89 3.12 -19.57
CA TYR A 30 9.76 2.26 -19.22
C TYR A 30 8.68 3.10 -18.56
N GLY A 31 7.61 3.38 -19.32
CA GLY A 31 6.52 4.25 -18.90
C GLY A 31 5.96 3.93 -17.52
N GLY A 32 5.78 2.64 -17.18
CA GLY A 32 5.34 2.23 -15.85
C GLY A 32 6.38 2.40 -14.74
N ALA A 33 7.68 2.31 -15.01
CA ALA A 33 8.71 2.39 -13.97
C ALA A 33 8.82 3.80 -13.35
N VAL A 34 8.52 4.84 -14.13
CA VAL A 34 8.55 6.24 -13.66
C VAL A 34 7.23 6.64 -13.00
N SER A 35 6.09 6.27 -13.58
CA SER A 35 4.78 6.68 -13.07
C SER A 35 4.19 5.76 -11.99
N ALA A 36 4.62 4.49 -11.88
CA ALA A 36 4.10 3.58 -10.86
C ALA A 36 4.46 3.97 -9.42
N PRO A 37 5.69 4.44 -9.10
CA PRO A 37 5.99 4.93 -7.75
C PRO A 37 5.09 6.11 -7.35
N VAL A 38 4.85 7.03 -8.28
CA VAL A 38 3.95 8.17 -8.09
C VAL A 38 2.51 7.71 -7.88
N PHE A 39 2.03 6.77 -8.69
CA PHE A 39 0.71 6.16 -8.51
C PHE A 39 0.56 5.54 -7.11
N SER A 40 1.55 4.75 -6.67
CA SER A 40 1.50 4.05 -5.38
C SER A 40 1.42 5.02 -4.20
N GLN A 41 2.22 6.09 -4.22
CA GLN A 41 2.20 7.12 -3.18
C GLN A 41 0.84 7.81 -3.11
N ILE A 42 0.35 8.35 -4.24
CA ILE A 42 -0.92 9.10 -4.28
C ILE A 42 -2.09 8.19 -3.89
N MET A 43 -2.19 6.99 -4.48
CA MET A 43 -3.30 6.08 -4.19
C MET A 43 -3.25 5.60 -2.72
N GLY A 44 -2.06 5.33 -2.19
CA GLY A 44 -1.89 4.97 -0.78
C GLY A 44 -2.34 6.08 0.18
N ASP A 45 -2.00 7.33 -0.12
CA ASP A 45 -2.43 8.49 0.67
C ASP A 45 -3.94 8.72 0.59
N VAL A 46 -4.52 8.63 -0.61
CA VAL A 46 -5.98 8.76 -0.81
C VAL A 46 -6.74 7.73 0.01
N LEU A 47 -6.37 6.46 -0.06
CA LEU A 47 -7.04 5.40 0.69
C LEU A 47 -6.93 5.60 2.21
N ARG A 48 -5.80 6.11 2.70
CA ARG A 48 -5.59 6.42 4.12
C ARG A 48 -6.44 7.60 4.58
N LEU A 49 -6.45 8.69 3.80
CA LEU A 49 -7.22 9.88 4.11
C LEU A 49 -8.73 9.61 4.13
N GLU A 50 -9.19 8.76 3.20
CA GLU A 50 -10.59 8.35 3.09
C GLU A 50 -10.96 7.16 4.03
N ASN A 51 -10.07 6.79 4.96
CA ASN A 51 -10.29 5.71 5.93
C ASN A 51 -10.71 4.37 5.31
N VAL A 52 -10.20 4.05 4.12
CA VAL A 52 -10.50 2.79 3.45
C VAL A 52 -9.73 1.65 4.10
N MET A 53 -10.44 0.56 4.42
CA MET A 53 -9.83 -0.64 4.98
C MET A 53 -8.80 -1.25 4.01
N PRO A 54 -7.56 -1.56 4.48
CA PRO A 54 -6.57 -2.25 3.65
C PRO A 54 -7.04 -3.64 3.22
N ASP A 55 -6.89 -3.97 1.94
CA ASP A 55 -7.30 -5.27 1.36
C ASP A 55 -6.12 -6.22 1.07
N GLY A 56 -4.89 -5.72 1.17
CA GLY A 56 -3.65 -6.47 0.90
C GLY A 56 -2.84 -6.86 2.14
N MET A 57 -3.46 -7.07 3.30
CA MET A 57 -2.74 -7.45 4.52
C MET A 57 -1.98 -8.78 4.33
N PRO A 58 -0.68 -8.86 4.70
CA PRO A 58 0.08 -10.10 4.61
C PRO A 58 -0.60 -11.21 5.41
N GLN A 59 -0.78 -12.38 4.82
CA GLN A 59 -1.31 -13.54 5.54
C GLN A 59 -0.31 -13.92 6.65
N GLY A 60 -0.65 -13.61 7.90
CA GLY A 60 0.21 -13.87 9.07
C GLY A 60 0.28 -12.78 10.14
N SER A 61 -0.36 -11.61 9.95
CA SER A 61 -0.43 -10.55 10.98
C SER A 61 -1.36 -10.85 12.16
N GLU A 62 -2.01 -12.02 12.17
CA GLU A 62 -2.93 -12.46 13.24
C GLU A 62 -2.20 -12.77 14.56
N ASN A 63 -0.88 -12.94 14.52
CA ASN A 63 -0.06 -13.30 15.68
C ASN A 63 0.53 -12.09 16.46
N LEU A 64 0.37 -10.85 15.98
CA LEU A 64 0.98 -9.68 16.64
C LEU A 64 0.10 -9.08 17.75
N ILE A 65 -1.18 -9.42 17.80
CA ILE A 65 -2.14 -8.83 18.77
C ILE A 65 -2.19 -9.61 20.11
N VAL A 66 -1.51 -10.76 20.24
CA VAL A 66 -1.66 -11.66 21.41
C VAL A 66 -0.48 -11.63 22.41
N MET A 67 0.59 -10.88 22.18
CA MET A 67 1.79 -10.92 23.04
C MET A 67 1.82 -9.95 24.24
N HIS A 68 0.71 -9.28 24.62
CA HIS A 68 0.68 -8.35 25.75
C HIS A 68 -0.28 -8.70 26.90
N SER A 69 -0.54 -9.98 27.12
CA SER A 69 -1.24 -10.45 28.31
C SER A 69 -0.27 -11.25 29.17
N GLY A 70 0.15 -10.66 30.29
CA GLY A 70 1.12 -11.24 31.19
C GLY A 70 0.62 -12.49 31.90
N ASP A 71 1.55 -13.43 32.12
CA ASP A 71 1.55 -14.31 33.29
C ASP A 71 2.96 -14.93 33.44
N ALA A 72 3.84 -14.26 34.18
CA ALA A 72 5.07 -14.88 34.66
C ALA A 72 4.76 -15.51 36.02
N ALA A 73 4.35 -16.78 36.00
CA ALA A 73 4.18 -17.58 37.21
C ALA A 73 5.52 -17.69 37.99
N PRO A 74 5.52 -17.58 39.33
CA PRO A 74 6.75 -17.55 40.12
C PRO A 74 7.46 -18.93 40.10
N PRO A 75 8.80 -18.97 40.26
CA PRO A 75 9.54 -20.21 40.28
C PRO A 75 9.17 -21.03 41.52
N ALA A 76 8.83 -22.30 41.31
CA ALA A 76 8.56 -23.26 42.38
C ALA A 76 9.85 -23.52 43.19
N LEU A 77 9.70 -23.53 44.52
CA LEU A 77 10.71 -23.89 45.52
C LEU A 77 11.13 -25.36 45.43
#